data_AF-A0A1G7W4T9-F1
#
_entry.id   AF-A0A1G7W4T9-F1
#
_cell.length_a   1.000
_cell.length_b   1.000
_cell.length_c   1.000
_cell.angle_alpha   90.00
_cell.angle_beta   90.00
_cell.angle_gamma   90.00
#
_symmetry.space_group_name_H-M   'P 1'
#
loop_
_entity.id
_entity.type
_entity.pdbx_description
1 polymer ?
#
loop_
_entity_poly.entity_id
_entity_poly.type
_entity_poly.pdbx_seq_one_letter_code
_entity_poly.pdbx_strand_id
1 'polypeptide(L)' 'MKTGAVEDFLSGADPWLIAKAMTTGCTVVTHERHHADVTKKFLIPNVCDVFGVQWMNTFDLLYKLEARFVLINHPPHTS' A
#
# COMPACT_ATOMS: atom_id res chain seq x y z
N MET A 1 13.11 17.89 8.25
CA MET A 1 13.51 16.81 7.31
C MET A 1 15.01 16.59 7.43
N LYS A 2 15.53 15.36 7.36
CA LYS A 2 16.98 15.15 7.21
C LYS A 2 17.43 15.63 5.83
N THR A 3 18.61 16.23 5.71
CA THR A 3 19.24 16.48 4.41
C THR A 3 19.39 15.15 3.66
N GLY A 4 18.98 15.08 2.39
CA GLY A 4 19.03 13.85 1.58
C GLY A 4 17.72 13.03 1.55
N ALA A 5 16.73 13.37 2.38
CA ALA A 5 15.50 12.57 2.48
C ALA A 5 14.65 12.54 1.19
N VAL A 6 14.78 13.57 0.35
CA VAL A 6 14.08 13.64 -0.94
C VAL A 6 14.78 12.74 -1.95
N GLU A 7 16.10 12.82 -2.04
CA GLU A 7 16.93 11.99 -2.90
C GLU A 7 16.76 10.50 -2.55
N ASP A 8 16.78 10.16 -1.26
CA ASP A 8 16.55 8.80 -0.78
C ASP A 8 15.17 8.29 -1.22
N PHE A 9 14.12 9.12 -1.07
CA PHE A 9 12.76 8.76 -1.50
C PHE A 9 12.67 8.58 -3.02
N LEU A 10 13.24 9.50 -3.79
CA LEU A 10 13.24 9.47 -5.26
C LEU A 10 14.06 8.31 -5.84
N SER A 11 15.03 7.77 -5.07
CA SER A 11 15.82 6.60 -5.46
C SER A 11 15.07 5.26 -5.31
N GLY A 12 13.96 5.26 -4.56
CA GLY A 12 13.16 4.07 -4.26
C GLY A 12 12.04 3.78 -5.27
N ALA A 13 11.28 2.72 -5.01
CA ALA A 13 10.15 2.29 -5.84
C ALA A 13 8.84 3.06 -5.55
N ASP A 14 8.66 3.52 -4.31
CA ASP A 14 7.45 4.18 -3.81
C ASP A 14 6.98 5.37 -4.67
N PRO A 15 7.82 6.34 -5.06
CA PRO A 15 7.38 7.45 -5.91
C PRO A 15 6.85 6.98 -7.27
N TRP A 16 7.45 5.94 -7.85
CA TRP A 16 7.00 5.38 -9.13
C TRP A 16 5.67 4.63 -8.99
N LEU A 17 5.46 3.91 -7.88
CA LEU A 17 4.20 3.26 -7.57
C LEU A 17 3.06 4.28 -7.45
N ILE A 18 3.30 5.40 -6.74
CA ILE A 18 2.33 6.48 -6.57
C ILE A 18 2.05 7.18 -7.91
N ALA A 19 3.10 7.54 -8.66
CA ALA A 19 2.96 8.15 -9.98
C ALA A 19 2.17 7.25 -10.95
N LYS A 20 2.37 5.93 -10.89
CA LYS A 20 1.60 4.99 -11.69
C LYS A 20 0.12 5.05 -11.32
N ALA A 21 -0.21 5.01 -10.02
CA ALA A 21 -1.59 5.13 -9.55
C ALA A 21 -2.26 6.45 -9.97
N MET A 22 -1.52 7.56 -9.92
CA MET A 22 -1.99 8.87 -10.41
C MET A 22 -2.39 8.82 -11.89
N THR A 23 -1.56 8.20 -12.72
CA THR A 23 -1.80 8.16 -14.18
C THR A 23 -2.86 7.16 -14.61
N THR A 24 -3.15 6.14 -13.79
CA THR A 24 -4.15 5.11 -14.10
C THR A 24 -5.45 5.25 -13.33
N GLY A 25 -5.53 6.14 -12.33
CA GLY A 25 -6.67 6.24 -11.43
C GLY A 25 -6.82 5.02 -10.50
N CYS A 26 -5.76 4.27 -10.28
CA CYS A 26 -5.78 3.09 -9.41
C CYS A 26 -5.66 3.47 -7.93
N THR A 27 -6.06 2.56 -7.05
CA THR A 27 -5.83 2.68 -5.60
C THR A 27 -4.51 2.03 -5.20
N VAL A 28 -3.68 2.73 -4.42
CA VAL A 28 -2.46 2.17 -3.82
C VAL A 28 -2.82 1.34 -2.58
N VAL A 29 -2.26 0.14 -2.45
CA VAL A 29 -2.44 -0.70 -1.26
C VAL A 29 -1.10 -0.82 -0.54
N THR A 30 -1.07 -0.48 0.74
CA THR A 30 0.17 -0.47 1.54
C THR A 30 -0.04 -0.96 2.97
N HIS A 31 1.00 -1.53 3.56
CA HIS A 31 1.05 -1.87 4.99
C HIS A 31 1.58 -0.71 5.86
N GLU A 32 2.04 0.38 5.26
CA GLU A 32 2.44 1.57 6.02
C GLU A 32 1.23 2.20 6.71
N ARG A 33 1.42 2.68 7.94
CA ARG A 33 0.38 3.38 8.68
C ARG A 33 0.44 4.87 8.36
N HIS A 34 -0.70 5.46 8.03
CA HIS A 34 -0.84 6.91 7.98
C HIS A 34 -0.48 7.52 9.35
N HIS A 35 0.31 8.59 9.33
CA HIS A 35 0.66 9.32 10.54
C HIS A 35 0.87 10.79 10.19
N ALA A 36 -0.11 11.62 10.52
CA ALA A 36 -0.13 13.04 10.17
C ALA A 36 1.09 13.80 10.71
N ASP A 37 1.63 13.40 11.87
CA ASP A 37 2.72 14.11 12.54
C ASP A 37 4.13 13.64 12.11
N VAL A 38 4.26 12.69 11.17
CA VAL A 38 5.57 12.23 10.69
C VAL A 38 6.15 13.26 9.74
N THR A 39 7.16 13.99 10.22
CA THR A 39 7.91 15.00 9.46
C THR A 39 9.29 14.51 9.00
N LYS A 40 9.64 13.26 9.31
CA LYS A 40 10.98 12.69 9.10
C LYS A 40 11.06 11.62 8.01
N LYS A 41 9.92 11.09 7.53
CA LYS A 41 9.86 10.05 6.49
C LYS A 41 8.67 10.34 5.56
N PHE A 42 8.87 10.11 4.27
CA PHE A 42 7.76 10.04 3.31
C PHE A 42 7.06 8.69 3.48
N LEU A 43 5.86 8.72 4.06
CA LEU A 43 4.98 7.55 4.14
C LEU A 43 4.06 7.57 2.92
N ILE A 44 3.87 6.41 2.29
CA ILE A 44 3.00 6.26 1.11
C ILE A 44 1.61 6.87 1.36
N PRO A 45 0.91 6.57 2.47
CA PRO A 45 -0.40 7.20 2.77
C PRO A 45 -0.37 8.72 2.73
N ASN A 46 0.58 9.34 3.43
CA ASN A 46 0.67 10.79 3.54
C ASN A 46 0.94 11.44 2.17
N VAL A 47 1.79 10.81 1.35
CA VAL A 47 2.10 11.29 0.00
C VAL A 47 0.88 11.13 -0.91
N CYS A 48 0.18 9.99 -0.84
CA CYS A 48 -1.06 9.77 -1.57
C CYS A 48 -2.12 10.83 -1.22
N ASP A 49 -2.29 11.18 0.06
CA ASP A 49 -3.24 12.21 0.50
C ASP A 49 -2.91 13.59 -0.11
N VAL A 50 -1.63 13.98 -0.17
CA VAL A 50 -1.18 15.23 -0.78
C VAL A 50 -1.50 15.29 -2.28
N PHE A 51 -1.37 14.17 -2.99
CA PHE A 51 -1.60 14.10 -4.43
C PHE A 51 -3.03 13.66 -4.81
N GLY A 52 -3.91 13.47 -3.84
CA GLY A 52 -5.29 13.00 -4.07
C GLY A 52 -5.38 11.57 -4.63
N VAL A 53 -4.35 10.76 -4.41
CA VAL A 53 -4.32 9.35 -4.83
C VAL A 53 -5.07 8.51 -3.80
N GLN A 54 -6.05 7.73 -4.26
CA GLN A 54 -6.75 6.81 -3.38
C GLN A 54 -5.76 5.76 -2.85
N TRP A 55 -5.81 5.48 -1.55
CA TRP A 55 -5.04 4.41 -0.94
C TRP A 55 -5.86 3.66 0.11
N MET A 56 -5.46 2.44 0.43
CA MET A 56 -6.03 1.66 1.52
C MET A 56 -5.00 0.72 2.14
N ASN A 57 -5.30 0.17 3.32
CA ASN A 57 -4.45 -0.86 3.89
C ASN A 57 -4.82 -2.26 3.33
N THR A 58 -3.93 -3.23 3.51
CA THR A 58 -4.15 -4.59 2.98
C THR A 58 -5.38 -5.28 3.58
N PHE A 59 -5.72 -5.04 4.85
CA PHE A 59 -6.93 -5.60 5.43
C PHE A 59 -8.18 -4.99 4.80
N ASP A 60 -8.21 -3.69 4.57
CA ASP A 60 -9.31 -3.03 3.86
C ASP A 60 -9.50 -3.64 2.47
N LEU A 61 -8.40 -3.91 1.75
CA LEU A 61 -8.45 -4.61 0.46
C LEU A 61 -9.06 -6.00 0.60
N LEU A 62 -8.59 -6.80 1.55
CA LEU A 62 -9.09 -8.15 1.77
C LEU A 62 -10.59 -8.16 2.11
N TYR A 63 -11.03 -7.23 2.95
CA TYR A 63 -12.46 -7.05 3.26
C TYR A 63 -13.25 -6.61 2.02
N LYS A 64 -12.75 -5.63 1.26
CA LYS A 64 -13.39 -5.12 0.04
C LYS A 64 -13.54 -6.19 -1.05
N LEU A 65 -12.56 -7.09 -1.16
CA LEU A 65 -12.58 -8.20 -2.12
C LEU A 65 -13.29 -9.45 -1.59
N GLU A 66 -13.81 -9.42 -0.35
CA GLU A 66 -14.40 -10.58 0.32
C GLU A 66 -13.47 -11.82 0.26
N ALA A 67 -12.17 -11.59 0.45
CA ALA A 67 -11.16 -12.63 0.28
C ALA A 67 -11.41 -13.80 1.26
N ARG A 68 -11.46 -15.03 0.72
CA ARG A 68 -11.65 -16.25 1.51
C ARG A 68 -10.38 -17.08 1.51
N PHE A 69 -9.89 -17.37 2.71
CA PHE A 69 -8.77 -18.27 2.94
C PHE A 69 -9.32 -19.65 3.29
N VAL A 70 -9.41 -20.53 2.29
CA VAL A 70 -9.93 -21.89 2.46
C VAL A 70 -8.79 -22.89 2.60
N LEU A 71 -8.90 -23.78 3.58
CA LEU A 71 -8.07 -24.97 3.66
C LEU A 71 -8.88 -26.13 3.07
N ILE A 72 -8.49 -26.63 1.90
CA ILE A 72 -9.15 -27.79 1.30
C ILE A 72 -8.66 -29.03 2.06
N ASN A 73 -9.56 -29.67 2.79
CA ASN A 73 -9.29 -30.99 3.34
C ASN A 73 -9.50 -32.02 2.22
N HIS A 74 -8.45 -32.77 1.86
CA HIS A 74 -8.64 -33.94 1.01
C HIS A 74 -9.46 -34.98 1.79
N PRO A 75 -10.53 -35.56 1.21
CA PRO A 75 -11.21 -36.68 1.84
C PRO A 75 -10.22 -37.85 2.01
N PRO A 76 -10.33 -38.64 3.09
CA PRO A 76 -9.48 -39.81 3.25
C PRO A 76 -9.71 -40.76 2.07
N HIS A 77 -8.62 -41.22 1.45
CA HIS A 77 -8.67 -42.30 0.46
C HIS A 77 -9.26 -43.54 1.14
N THR A 78 -10.52 -43.86 0.83
CA THR A 78 -11.11 -45.15 1.18
C THR A 78 -10.52 -46.20 0.24
N SER A 79 -9.60 -47.00 0.76
CA SER A 79 -9.19 -48.28 0.15
C SER A 79 -10.32 -49.31 0.22
#